data_AF-A0A942MMZ1-F1
#
_entry.id   AF-A0A942MMZ1-F1
#
_cell.length_a   1.000
_cell.length_b   1.000
_cell.length_c   1.000
_cell.angle_alpha   90.00
_cell.angle_beta   90.00
_cell.angle_gamma   90.00
#
_symmetry.space_group_name_H-M   'P 1'
#
loop_
_entity.id
_entity.type
_entity.pdbx_description
1 polymer ?
#
loop_
_entity_poly.entity_id
_entity_poly.type
_entity_poly.pdbx_seq_one_letter_code
_entity_poly.pdbx_strand_id
1 'polypeptide(L)' 'MVQLYLDEDVNILLASLLRSRNISVTTTQESKNLGKSDSEQLYFARQHSLTLVTHNRVILKFCIKNMLKNKKI' A
#
# COMPACT_ATOMS: atom_id res chain seq x y z
N MET A 1 8.05 10.99 8.01
CA MET A 1 7.72 11.23 6.59
C MET A 1 6.87 10.06 6.11
N VAL A 2 5.68 10.30 5.57
CA VAL A 2 4.77 9.22 5.16
C VAL A 2 5.18 8.71 3.78
N GLN A 3 5.35 7.39 3.65
CA GLN A 3 5.59 6.73 2.37
C GLN A 3 4.39 5.87 2.02
N LEU A 4 3.85 6.04 0.82
CA LEU A 4 2.65 5.35 0.37
C LEU A 4 3.00 4.22 -0.58
N TYR A 5 2.28 3.11 -0.46
CA TYR A 5 2.31 2.01 -1.41
C TYR A 5 0.94 1.89 -2.09
N LEU A 6 0.86 2.18 -3.39
CA LEU A 6 -0.40 2.08 -4.14
C LEU A 6 -0.55 0.67 -4.69
N ASP A 7 -1.69 0.02 -4.41
CA ASP A 7 -2.02 -1.26 -5.03
C ASP A 7 -2.21 -1.14 -6.55
N GLU A 8 -2.40 -2.28 -7.22
CA GLU A 8 -2.57 -2.37 -8.67
C GLU A 8 -3.89 -1.82 -9.22
N ASP A 9 -4.90 -1.69 -8.37
CA ASP A 9 -6.21 -1.13 -8.71
C ASP A 9 -6.25 0.40 -8.54
N VAL A 10 -5.27 0.98 -7.83
CA VAL A 10 -5.12 2.43 -7.70
C VAL A 10 -4.52 3.03 -8.96
N ASN A 11 -5.23 4.02 -9.51
CA ASN A 11 -4.81 4.71 -10.73
C ASN A 11 -3.43 5.35 -10.58
N ILE A 12 -2.49 5.04 -11.47
CA ILE A 12 -1.12 5.54 -11.43
C ILE A 12 -1.00 7.07 -11.48
N LEU A 13 -2.00 7.77 -12.01
CA LEU A 13 -2.05 9.24 -11.98
C LEU A 13 -2.03 9.79 -10.55
N LEU A 14 -2.56 9.06 -9.57
CA LEU A 14 -2.46 9.43 -8.16
C LEU A 14 -1.00 9.48 -7.70
N ALA A 15 -0.13 8.57 -8.16
CA ALA A 15 1.28 8.59 -7.80
C ALA A 15 1.94 9.90 -8.23
N SER A 16 1.67 10.36 -9.47
CA SER A 16 2.18 11.63 -9.99
C SER A 16 1.65 12.84 -9.20
N LEU A 17 0.36 12.87 -8.87
CA LEU A 17 -0.27 13.96 -8.11
C LEU A 17 0.17 14.04 -6.64
N LEU A 18 0.52 12.91 -6.05
CA LEU A 18 1.05 12.82 -4.69
C LEU A 18 2.52 13.24 -4.65
N ARG A 19 3.31 12.80 -5.63
CA ARG A 19 4.71 13.23 -5.79
C ARG A 19 4.84 14.72 -6.03
N SER A 20 3.92 15.33 -6.80
CA SER A 20 3.90 16.79 -6.99
C SER A 20 3.63 17.58 -5.70
N ARG A 21 3.16 16.90 -4.64
CA ARG A 21 2.96 17.45 -3.29
C ARG A 21 4.06 17.03 -2.31
N ASN A 22 5.20 16.55 -2.80
CA ASN A 22 6.33 16.04 -2.00
C ASN A 22 5.96 14.82 -1.11
N ILE A 23 4.97 14.03 -1.51
CA ILE A 23 4.65 12.75 -0.85
C ILE A 23 5.41 11.64 -1.56
N SER A 24 6.16 10.83 -0.80
CA SER A 24 6.83 9.65 -1.35
C SER A 24 5.82 8.55 -1.63
N VAL A 25 5.83 8.03 -2.84
CA VAL A 25 4.89 7.00 -3.31
C VAL A 25 5.65 5.94 -4.08
N THR A 26 5.31 4.68 -3.83
CA THR A 26 5.71 3.51 -4.60
C THR A 26 4.46 2.81 -5.12
N THR A 27 4.39 2.47 -6.40
CA THR A 27 3.29 1.68 -6.96
C THR A 27 3.64 0.20 -7.04
N THR A 28 2.65 -0.68 -7.14
CA THR A 28 2.86 -2.11 -7.47
C THR A 28 3.64 -2.31 -8.77
N GLN A 29 3.49 -1.41 -9.74
CA GLN A 29 4.23 -1.45 -11.00
C GLN A 29 5.74 -1.19 -10.77
N GLU A 30 6.07 -0.16 -9.99
CA GLU A 30 7.45 0.21 -9.66
C GLU A 30 8.13 -0.84 -8.77
N SER A 31 7.37 -1.43 -7.84
CA SER A 31 7.86 -2.50 -6.98
C SER A 31 7.88 -3.88 -7.63
N LYS A 32 7.49 -3.99 -8.91
CA LYS A 32 7.34 -5.27 -9.65
C LYS A 32 6.43 -6.29 -8.93
N ASN A 33 5.40 -5.80 -8.24
CA ASN A 33 4.40 -6.61 -7.54
C ASN A 33 3.03 -6.64 -8.24
N LEU A 34 2.96 -6.29 -9.51
CA LEU A 34 1.75 -6.47 -10.32
C LEU A 34 1.32 -7.95 -10.33
N GLY A 35 0.04 -8.22 -10.08
CA GLY A 35 -0.56 -9.55 -10.05
C GLY A 35 -0.14 -10.39 -8.83
N LYS A 36 0.55 -9.78 -7.86
CA LYS A 36 0.88 -10.43 -6.59
C LYS A 36 -0.36 -10.53 -5.71
N SER A 37 -0.42 -11.57 -4.90
CA SER A 37 -1.52 -11.71 -3.95
C SER A 37 -1.52 -10.57 -2.94
N ASP A 38 -2.72 -10.26 -2.43
CA ASP A 38 -2.95 -9.35 -1.32
C ASP A 38 -1.96 -9.52 -0.14
N SER A 39 -1.66 -10.77 0.21
CA SER A 39 -0.74 -11.09 1.31
C SER A 39 0.70 -10.72 0.98
N GLU A 40 1.14 -10.92 -0.27
CA GLU A 40 2.47 -10.54 -0.73
C GLU A 40 2.63 -9.02 -0.83
N GLN A 41 1.61 -8.32 -1.33
CA GLN A 41 1.60 -6.86 -1.37
C GLN A 41 1.64 -6.26 0.05
N LEU A 42 0.89 -6.83 1.00
CA LEU A 42 0.94 -6.43 2.41
C LEU A 42 2.29 -6.70 3.06
N TYR A 43 2.89 -7.85 2.77
CA TYR A 43 4.23 -8.18 3.25
C TYR A 43 5.26 -7.17 2.73
N PHE A 44 5.20 -6.83 1.44
CA PHE A 44 6.08 -5.82 0.84
C PHE A 44 5.92 -4.46 1.51
N ALA A 45 4.68 -3.99 1.68
CA ALA A 45 4.40 -2.72 2.35
C ALA A 45 4.94 -2.71 3.79
N ARG A 46 4.74 -3.79 4.55
CA ARG A 46 5.26 -3.93 5.91
C ARG A 46 6.79 -3.93 5.96
N GLN A 47 7.46 -4.70 5.10
CA GLN A 47 8.93 -4.79 5.04
C GLN A 47 9.57 -3.42 4.79
N HIS A 48 8.93 -2.59 3.96
CA HIS A 48 9.43 -1.26 3.59
C HIS A 48 8.82 -0.13 4.43
N SER A 49 8.06 -0.45 5.48
CA SER A 49 7.36 0.53 6.34
C SER A 49 6.48 1.52 5.55
N LEU A 50 5.85 1.04 4.48
CA LEU A 50 4.95 1.80 3.62
C LEU A 50 3.50 1.70 4.09
N THR A 51 2.74 2.76 3.89
CA THR A 51 1.29 2.78 4.11
C THR A 51 0.58 2.35 2.83
N LEU A 52 -0.09 1.19 2.86
CA LEU A 52 -0.86 0.68 1.73
C LEU A 52 -2.07 1.58 1.46
N VAL A 53 -2.27 1.92 0.19
CA VAL A 53 -3.44 2.61 -0.35
C VAL A 53 -4.10 1.66 -1.34
N THR A 54 -5.39 1.44 -1.16
CA THR A 54 -6.17 0.45 -1.91
C THR A 54 -7.60 0.95 -2.13
N HIS A 55 -8.19 0.63 -3.28
CA HIS A 55 -9.62 0.83 -3.53
C HIS A 55 -10.48 -0.35 -3.05
N ASN A 56 -9.85 -1.48 -2.70
CA ASN A 56 -10.56 -2.68 -2.30
C ASN A 56 -11.04 -2.57 -0.84
N ARG A 57 -12.34 -2.34 -0.62
CA ARG A 57 -12.92 -2.25 0.73
C ARG A 57 -12.75 -3.54 1.55
N VAL A 58 -12.69 -4.70 0.90
CA VAL A 58 -12.51 -5.99 1.58
C VAL A 58 -11.09 -6.08 2.10
N ILE A 59 -10.09 -5.67 1.29
CA ILE A 59 -8.69 -5.69 1.73
C ILE A 59 -8.46 -4.71 2.87
N LEU A 60 -9.08 -3.52 2.83
CA LEU A 60 -8.99 -2.54 3.92
C LEU A 60 -9.42 -3.14 5.28
N LYS A 61 -10.54 -3.88 5.32
CA LYS A 61 -11.00 -4.56 6.53
C LYS A 61 -10.01 -5.62 7.02
N PHE A 62 -9.45 -6.40 6.10
CA PHE A 62 -8.45 -7.42 6.41
C PHE A 62 -7.17 -6.80 6.98
N CYS A 63 -6.70 -5.69 6.39
CA CYS A 63 -5.53 -4.94 6.83
C CYS A 63 -5.72 -4.42 8.26
N ILE A 64 -6.83 -3.71 8.52
CA ILE A 64 -7.13 -3.16 9.85
C ILE A 64 -7.19 -4.27 10.89
N LYS A 65 -7.85 -5.39 10.60
CA LYS A 65 -7.95 -6.54 11.51
C LYS A 65 -6.57 -7.13 11.84
N ASN A 66 -5.68 -7.25 10.86
CA ASN A 66 -4.33 -7.78 11.06
C ASN A 66 -3.39 -6.78 11.76
N MET A 67 -3.54 -5.48 11.51
CA MET A 67 -2.79 -4.44 12.22
C MET A 67 -3.20 -4.34 13.69
N LEU A 68 -4.50 -4.41 14.00
CA LEU A 68 -5.01 -4.41 15.37
C LEU A 68 -4.59 -5.67 16.14
N LYS A 69 -4.55 -6.84 15.50
CA LYS A 69 -4.05 -8.09 16.11
C LYS A 69 -2.54 -8.05 16.43
N ASN A 70 -1.75 -7.31 15.65
CA ASN A 70 -0.31 -7.17 15.85
C ASN A 70 0.06 -6.01 16.80
N LYS A 71 -0.88 -5.14 17.18
CA LYS A 71 -0.74 -4.25 18.32
C LYS A 71 -1.15 -5.00 19.60
N LYS A 72 -0.25 -5.86 20.12
CA LYS A 72 -0.24 -6.11 21.56
C LYS A 72 0.24 -4.81 22.21
N ILE A 73 -0.71 -4.03 22.72
CA ILE A 73 -0.47 -3.08 23.82
C ILE A 73 -0.22 -3.91 25.06
#